data_AF-A0A1F4PR69-F1
#
_entry.id   AF-A0A1F4PR69-F1
#
_cell.length_a   1.000
_cell.length_b   1.000
_cell.length_c   1.000
_cell.angle_alpha   90.00
_cell.angle_beta   90.00
_cell.angle_gamma   90.00
#
_symmetry.space_group_name_H-M   'P 1'
#
loop_
_entity.id
_entity.type
_entity.pdbx_description
1 polymer ?
#
loop_
_entity_poly.entity_id
_entity_poly.type
_entity_poly.pdbx_seq_one_letter_code
_entity_poly.pdbx_strand_id
1 'polypeptide(L)'
;MNVKKIFFVTLLLCNAIAHSCEQKSENKNLWITVFIHGSFSLRPHLTIRNILKMLNDTIEESIYYRSTEINRRDPFFYKNQAMSGLGLHKVDLHHPHNNAAAPIIAASFEEISRHIGHEPSDQYYTFGWSGLVSNKLRYLESAFLHQDLAKLIKKIENEGYKPKIRLIGYSHGGNLALQLGALHTTKPAPQQFYIDELWLLGTPIQVETDYLINSPIFKKIYNFYSRADSVQMLDFFSFKRFFSRKKFSKRKNFKLPEKLIQIRIKITEYEPKHNNKTMPKPPCNDPKLLKKYFNPINYDPGHFELWFMGWTILTYRNEFPFYPLPILIFLSIIVQNLQDNPDAPHDLIAHIKPVCNSLEITPYHIRKRSYHKEFSFMDAKLLEHMKYHAAKFVPDDYNLEMYNQKVYGAMDIAEHEWKEIKKLIQKERKTQKTMAAKINLQKNNPKFRGHLTPIDQKTTA
;
A
#
# COMPACT_ATOMS: atom_id res chain seq x y z
N MET A 1 -4.42 70.94 22.05
CA MET A 1 -4.86 69.52 22.03
C MET A 1 -3.82 68.69 22.77
N ASN A 2 -4.28 67.86 23.72
CA ASN A 2 -3.49 67.38 24.87
C ASN A 2 -2.64 66.14 24.51
N VAL A 3 -1.31 66.23 24.60
CA VAL A 3 -0.34 65.15 24.29
C VAL A 3 -0.63 63.85 25.08
N LYS A 4 -1.24 63.97 26.26
CA LYS A 4 -1.67 62.82 27.08
C LYS A 4 -2.79 61.98 26.44
N LYS A 5 -3.61 62.53 25.54
CA LYS A 5 -4.66 61.76 24.85
C LYS A 5 -4.11 60.94 23.68
N ILE A 6 -3.00 61.36 23.06
CA ILE A 6 -2.38 60.62 21.96
C ILE A 6 -1.69 59.35 22.50
N PHE A 7 -1.01 59.44 23.65
CA PHE A 7 -0.33 58.29 24.26
C PHE A 7 -1.28 57.16 24.72
N PHE A 8 -2.51 57.52 25.12
CA PHE A 8 -3.51 56.53 25.55
C PHE A 8 -4.14 55.78 24.36
N VAL A 9 -4.23 56.42 23.19
CA VAL A 9 -4.76 55.80 21.97
C VAL A 9 -3.74 54.82 21.36
N THR A 10 -2.44 55.13 21.40
CA THR A 10 -1.40 54.20 20.94
C THR A 10 -1.28 52.96 21.83
N LEU A 11 -1.44 53.08 23.15
CA LEU A 11 -1.38 51.93 24.06
C LEU A 11 -2.57 50.96 23.89
N LEU A 12 -3.77 51.50 23.61
CA LEU A 12 -4.97 50.71 23.33
C LEU A 12 -4.92 50.02 21.96
N LEU A 13 -4.31 50.66 20.95
CA LEU A 13 -4.07 50.03 19.65
C LEU A 13 -3.00 48.93 19.72
N CYS A 14 -1.93 49.09 20.51
CA CYS A 14 -0.94 48.03 20.72
C CYS A 14 -1.53 46.82 21.46
N ASN A 15 -2.43 47.02 22.43
CA ASN A 15 -3.13 45.91 23.10
C ASN A 15 -4.19 45.25 22.20
N ALA A 16 -4.86 46.00 21.31
CA ALA A 16 -5.80 45.41 20.34
C ALA A 16 -5.10 44.58 19.27
N ILE A 17 -3.90 44.99 18.82
CA ILE A 17 -3.07 44.21 17.88
C ILE A 17 -2.41 43.00 18.57
N ALA A 18 -2.05 43.13 19.85
CA ALA A 18 -1.56 41.99 20.64
C ALA A 18 -2.67 40.96 20.96
N HIS A 19 -3.91 41.40 21.17
CA HIS A 19 -5.06 40.50 21.38
C HIS A 19 -5.68 39.93 20.10
N SER A 20 -5.39 40.49 18.92
CA SER A 20 -5.77 39.85 17.64
C SER A 20 -4.79 38.77 17.19
N CYS A 21 -3.64 38.59 17.85
CA CYS A 21 -2.61 37.63 17.47
C CYS A 21 -2.61 36.33 18.30
N GLU A 22 -3.54 36.19 19.25
CA GLU A 22 -3.62 35.02 20.12
C GLU A 22 -5.03 34.41 20.16
N GLN A 23 -5.72 34.38 19.02
CA GLN A 23 -6.58 33.22 18.77
C GLN A 23 -5.64 32.03 18.59
N LYS A 24 -5.36 31.33 19.70
CA LYS A 24 -4.99 29.91 19.66
C LYS A 24 -6.10 29.21 18.89
N SER A 25 -5.97 29.18 17.57
CA SER A 25 -6.61 28.22 16.69
C SER A 25 -6.37 26.88 17.36
N GLU A 26 -7.43 26.28 17.92
CA GLU A 26 -7.37 24.87 18.30
C GLU A 26 -6.88 24.14 17.05
N ASN A 27 -5.64 23.62 17.08
CA ASN A 27 -5.02 22.98 15.93
C ASN A 27 -5.95 21.85 15.46
N LYS A 28 -6.77 22.15 14.46
CA LYS A 28 -7.76 21.23 13.91
C LYS A 28 -7.00 20.00 13.40
N ASN A 29 -7.47 18.83 13.77
CA ASN A 29 -6.93 17.60 13.22
C ASN A 29 -7.18 17.59 11.71
N LEU A 30 -6.17 17.21 10.94
CA LEU A 30 -6.26 17.07 9.49
C LEU A 30 -5.92 15.62 9.12
N TRP A 31 -6.90 14.87 8.61
CA TRP A 31 -6.74 13.48 8.22
C TRP A 31 -6.16 13.34 6.81
N ILE A 32 -5.13 12.51 6.72
CA ILE A 32 -4.43 12.19 5.47
C ILE A 32 -4.54 10.68 5.26
N THR A 33 -5.19 10.27 4.17
CA THR A 33 -5.23 8.88 3.74
C THR A 33 -4.25 8.65 2.58
N VAL A 34 -3.36 7.67 2.74
CA VAL A 34 -2.38 7.28 1.71
C VAL A 34 -2.63 5.85 1.27
N PHE A 35 -2.94 5.69 -0.02
CA PHE A 35 -3.08 4.38 -0.66
C PHE A 35 -1.70 3.88 -1.15
N ILE A 36 -1.35 2.65 -0.80
CA ILE A 36 -0.09 2.01 -1.16
C ILE A 36 -0.39 0.70 -1.91
N HIS A 37 -0.15 0.70 -3.21
CA HIS A 37 -0.46 -0.41 -4.09
C HIS A 37 0.40 -1.65 -3.83
N GLY A 38 -0.02 -2.80 -4.38
CA GLY A 38 0.67 -4.08 -4.25
C GLY A 38 1.86 -4.26 -5.20
N SER A 39 2.37 -5.48 -5.26
CA SER A 39 3.43 -5.86 -6.21
C SER A 39 2.96 -5.70 -7.66
N PHE A 40 3.89 -5.46 -8.58
CA PHE A 40 3.59 -5.20 -9.96
C PHE A 40 3.87 -6.43 -10.86
N SER A 41 2.85 -6.90 -11.60
CA SER A 41 2.89 -7.93 -12.66
C SER A 41 3.96 -9.02 -12.52
N LEU A 42 3.77 -10.00 -11.63
CA LEU A 42 4.73 -11.11 -11.45
C LEU A 42 4.67 -12.16 -12.57
N ARG A 43 3.47 -12.41 -13.12
CA ARG A 43 3.18 -13.52 -14.05
C ARG A 43 4.18 -13.68 -15.20
N PRO A 44 4.51 -12.65 -15.99
CA PRO A 44 5.41 -12.82 -17.13
C PRO A 44 6.87 -13.04 -16.72
N HIS A 45 7.20 -12.86 -15.43
CA HIS A 45 8.54 -12.99 -14.90
C HIS A 45 8.77 -14.25 -14.05
N LEU A 46 7.76 -15.12 -13.89
CA LEU A 46 7.83 -16.37 -13.12
C LEU A 46 8.65 -17.48 -13.83
N THR A 47 9.86 -17.17 -14.28
CA THR A 47 10.84 -18.20 -14.67
C THR A 47 11.55 -18.72 -13.42
N ILE A 48 11.94 -20.01 -13.40
CA ILE A 48 12.66 -20.62 -12.24
C ILE A 48 13.88 -19.77 -11.83
N ARG A 49 14.63 -19.26 -12.81
CA ARG A 49 15.79 -18.40 -12.57
C ARG A 49 15.42 -17.09 -11.86
N ASN A 50 14.34 -16.43 -12.29
CA ASN A 50 13.89 -15.20 -11.64
C ASN A 50 13.33 -15.49 -10.25
N ILE A 51 12.65 -16.63 -10.06
CA ILE A 51 12.19 -17.09 -8.74
C ILE A 51 13.39 -17.26 -7.80
N LEU A 52 14.47 -17.94 -8.23
CA LEU A 52 15.69 -18.07 -7.42
C LEU A 52 16.34 -16.72 -7.10
N LYS A 53 16.40 -15.79 -8.07
CA LYS A 53 16.90 -14.43 -7.82
C LYS A 53 16.04 -13.65 -6.83
N MET A 54 14.71 -13.77 -6.92
CA MET A 54 13.75 -13.17 -5.97
C MET A 54 13.92 -13.77 -4.57
N LEU A 55 14.06 -15.10 -4.47
CA LEU A 55 14.31 -15.81 -3.22
C LEU A 55 15.67 -15.47 -2.58
N ASN A 56 16.67 -15.07 -3.38
CA ASN A 56 17.97 -14.64 -2.89
C ASN A 56 18.10 -13.12 -2.73
N ASP A 57 17.02 -12.36 -2.97
CA ASP A 57 17.01 -10.88 -2.91
C ASP A 57 18.06 -10.20 -3.81
N THR A 58 18.28 -10.73 -5.02
CA THR A 58 19.30 -10.27 -6.00
C THR A 58 18.67 -9.87 -7.34
N ILE A 59 17.55 -9.14 -7.27
CA ILE A 59 16.73 -8.85 -8.45
C ILE A 59 17.16 -7.60 -9.21
N GLU A 60 18.01 -6.74 -8.63
CA GLU A 60 18.42 -5.46 -9.21
C GLU A 60 19.07 -5.61 -10.60
N GLU A 61 19.67 -6.77 -10.86
CA GLU A 61 20.28 -7.14 -12.14
C GLU A 61 19.42 -8.15 -12.93
N SER A 62 18.11 -7.91 -13.01
CA SER A 62 17.19 -8.80 -13.71
C SER A 62 16.30 -8.06 -14.70
N ILE A 63 15.87 -8.80 -15.74
CA ILE A 63 14.85 -8.34 -16.68
C ILE A 63 13.57 -7.97 -15.92
N TYR A 64 13.24 -8.70 -14.85
CA TYR A 64 12.10 -8.39 -13.99
C TYR A 64 12.19 -6.98 -13.38
N TYR A 65 13.34 -6.63 -12.78
CA TYR A 65 13.55 -5.29 -12.22
C TYR A 65 13.33 -4.21 -13.28
N ARG A 66 14.00 -4.34 -14.43
CA ARG A 66 13.98 -3.31 -15.46
C ARG A 66 12.63 -3.18 -16.17
N SER A 67 12.00 -4.29 -16.52
CA SER A 67 10.67 -4.27 -17.14
C SER A 67 9.59 -3.74 -16.18
N THR A 68 9.69 -4.06 -14.88
CA THR A 68 8.83 -3.46 -13.85
C THR A 68 9.02 -1.96 -13.79
N GLU A 69 10.27 -1.48 -13.78
CA GLU A 69 10.57 -0.04 -13.79
C GLU A 69 9.96 0.67 -15.00
N ILE A 70 10.08 0.09 -16.21
CA ILE A 70 9.48 0.62 -17.44
C ILE A 70 7.96 0.68 -17.30
N ASN A 71 7.33 -0.43 -16.90
CA ASN A 71 5.88 -0.49 -16.75
C ASN A 71 5.37 0.45 -15.65
N ARG A 72 6.12 0.68 -14.56
CA ARG A 72 5.68 1.58 -13.49
C ARG A 72 5.55 3.04 -13.92
N ARG A 73 6.25 3.42 -14.99
CA ARG A 73 6.20 4.76 -15.58
C ARG A 73 5.09 4.90 -16.62
N ASP A 74 4.42 3.82 -17.01
CA ASP A 74 3.35 3.86 -18.00
C ASP A 74 1.99 4.15 -17.33
N PRO A 75 1.32 5.27 -17.68
CA PRO A 75 0.01 5.64 -17.11
C PRO A 75 -1.09 4.62 -17.35
N PHE A 76 -0.93 3.73 -18.34
CA PHE A 76 -1.84 2.62 -18.59
C PHE A 76 -2.17 1.82 -17.31
N PHE A 77 -1.18 1.59 -16.45
CA PHE A 77 -1.38 0.79 -15.24
C PHE A 77 -2.04 1.54 -14.08
N TYR A 78 -2.23 2.86 -14.16
CA TYR A 78 -2.95 3.64 -13.16
C TYR A 78 -4.48 3.52 -13.30
N LYS A 79 -4.96 2.94 -14.41
CA LYS A 79 -6.37 2.95 -14.81
C LYS A 79 -7.28 2.01 -14.02
N ASN A 80 -6.77 1.10 -13.19
CA ASN A 80 -7.59 0.05 -12.54
C ASN A 80 -7.41 -0.09 -11.02
N GLN A 81 -6.54 0.68 -10.38
CA GLN A 81 -6.28 0.60 -8.94
C GLN A 81 -5.83 1.96 -8.36
N ALA A 82 -5.84 2.10 -7.03
CA ALA A 82 -5.35 3.31 -6.36
C ALA A 82 -3.81 3.39 -6.41
N MET A 83 -3.28 3.84 -7.55
CA MET A 83 -1.87 3.94 -7.86
C MET A 83 -1.60 5.13 -8.79
N SER A 84 -0.48 5.80 -8.58
CA SER A 84 0.04 6.87 -9.45
C SER A 84 1.54 6.64 -9.73
N GLY A 85 2.25 7.68 -10.20
CA GLY A 85 3.70 7.66 -10.34
C GLY A 85 4.46 7.38 -9.04
N LEU A 86 5.77 7.16 -9.14
CA LEU A 86 6.64 6.91 -7.99
C LEU A 86 6.66 8.09 -7.00
N GLY A 87 6.70 7.81 -5.70
CA GLY A 87 6.66 8.80 -4.64
C GLY A 87 5.23 9.12 -4.16
N LEU A 88 5.11 10.13 -3.31
CA LEU A 88 3.83 10.57 -2.75
C LEU A 88 3.12 11.58 -3.68
N HIS A 89 1.93 11.23 -4.16
CA HIS A 89 1.12 12.05 -5.08
C HIS A 89 -0.24 12.36 -4.47
N LYS A 90 -0.65 13.63 -4.46
CA LYS A 90 -1.98 14.03 -4.01
C LYS A 90 -3.03 13.59 -5.03
N VAL A 91 -4.15 13.07 -4.53
CA VAL A 91 -5.30 12.67 -5.35
C VAL A 91 -6.28 13.84 -5.42
N ASP A 92 -6.70 14.19 -6.64
CA ASP A 92 -7.77 15.16 -6.86
C ASP A 92 -9.13 14.45 -6.84
N LEU A 93 -9.98 14.79 -5.88
CA LEU A 93 -11.33 14.23 -5.74
C LEU A 93 -12.36 14.93 -6.62
N HIS A 94 -12.08 16.16 -7.06
CA HIS A 94 -13.07 17.01 -7.72
C HIS A 94 -13.15 16.76 -9.22
N HIS A 95 -12.10 16.21 -9.82
CA HIS A 95 -12.01 15.94 -11.24
C HIS A 95 -11.65 14.47 -11.52
N PRO A 96 -12.49 13.50 -11.10
CA PRO A 96 -12.27 12.10 -11.45
C PRO A 96 -12.31 11.94 -12.98
N HIS A 97 -11.44 11.09 -13.50
CA HIS A 97 -11.34 10.81 -14.93
C HIS A 97 -10.96 9.35 -15.18
N ASN A 98 -11.31 8.81 -16.34
CA ASN A 98 -11.05 7.40 -16.67
C ASN A 98 -9.56 7.04 -16.86
N ASN A 99 -8.66 8.03 -16.95
CA ASN A 99 -7.22 7.78 -17.06
C ASN A 99 -6.51 7.38 -15.75
N ALA A 100 -7.19 7.43 -14.59
CA ALA A 100 -6.62 6.99 -13.32
C ALA A 100 -7.73 6.54 -12.37
N ALA A 101 -7.57 5.39 -11.73
CA ALA A 101 -8.55 4.86 -10.80
C ALA A 101 -8.45 5.47 -9.39
N ALA A 102 -7.31 6.06 -9.03
CA ALA A 102 -7.10 6.63 -7.70
C ALA A 102 -8.13 7.71 -7.31
N PRO A 103 -8.45 8.72 -8.16
CA PRO A 103 -9.54 9.68 -7.89
C PRO A 103 -10.89 9.03 -7.64
N ILE A 104 -11.25 8.01 -8.41
CA ILE A 104 -12.55 7.33 -8.34
C ILE A 104 -12.65 6.55 -7.02
N ILE A 105 -11.62 5.76 -6.69
CA ILE A 105 -11.55 4.99 -5.44
C ILE A 105 -11.58 5.93 -4.23
N ALA A 106 -10.80 7.01 -4.27
CA ALA A 106 -10.74 7.97 -3.18
C ALA A 106 -12.07 8.71 -2.98
N ALA A 107 -12.73 9.13 -4.07
CA ALA A 107 -14.04 9.78 -4.00
C ALA A 107 -15.12 8.84 -3.44
N SER A 108 -15.16 7.58 -3.90
CA SER A 108 -16.09 6.58 -3.36
C SER A 108 -15.82 6.24 -1.90
N PHE A 109 -14.54 6.14 -1.50
CA PHE A 109 -14.16 5.92 -0.11
C PHE A 109 -14.57 7.09 0.80
N GLU A 110 -14.38 8.32 0.33
CA GLU A 110 -14.78 9.55 1.02
C GLU A 110 -16.31 9.64 1.16
N GLU A 111 -17.05 9.33 0.09
CA GLU A 111 -18.53 9.30 0.11
C GLU A 111 -19.06 8.37 1.21
N ILE A 112 -18.50 7.15 1.32
CA ILE A 112 -18.88 6.21 2.38
C ILE A 112 -18.47 6.70 3.76
N SER A 113 -17.24 7.21 3.90
CA SER A 113 -16.77 7.73 5.19
C SER A 113 -17.67 8.85 5.70
N ARG A 114 -18.07 9.79 4.83
CA ARG A 114 -19.05 10.84 5.15
C ARG A 114 -20.42 10.28 5.51
N HIS A 115 -20.91 9.31 4.74
CA HIS A 115 -22.24 8.73 4.96
C HIS A 115 -22.38 8.10 6.35
N ILE A 116 -21.35 7.44 6.85
CA ILE A 116 -21.36 6.76 8.15
C ILE A 116 -20.84 7.62 9.31
N GLY A 117 -20.42 8.87 9.04
CA GLY A 117 -19.81 9.74 10.05
C GLY A 117 -18.41 9.29 10.51
N HIS A 118 -17.73 8.44 9.75
CA HIS A 118 -16.33 8.09 10.01
C HIS A 118 -15.45 9.23 9.56
N GLU A 119 -14.55 9.69 10.45
CA GLU A 119 -13.62 10.81 10.26
C GLU A 119 -13.12 10.87 8.80
N PRO A 120 -13.74 11.72 7.96
CA PRO A 120 -13.42 11.80 6.54
C PRO A 120 -12.00 12.30 6.40
N SER A 121 -11.32 11.92 5.31
CA SER A 121 -9.97 12.43 5.11
C SER A 121 -10.04 13.78 4.43
N ASP A 122 -9.39 14.78 5.03
CA ASP A 122 -9.25 16.10 4.41
C ASP A 122 -8.39 16.02 3.14
N GLN A 123 -7.43 15.08 3.10
CA GLN A 123 -6.55 14.88 1.96
C GLN A 123 -6.30 13.41 1.65
N TYR A 124 -6.24 13.10 0.35
CA TYR A 124 -5.95 11.77 -0.17
C TYR A 124 -4.65 11.78 -0.98
N TYR A 125 -3.87 10.73 -0.84
CA TYR A 125 -2.62 10.52 -1.56
C TYR A 125 -2.50 9.07 -2.03
N THR A 126 -1.71 8.86 -3.07
CA THR A 126 -1.14 7.56 -3.40
C THR A 126 0.36 7.61 -3.17
N PHE A 127 0.94 6.54 -2.63
CA PHE A 127 2.38 6.35 -2.68
C PHE A 127 2.72 5.27 -3.71
N GLY A 128 3.32 5.71 -4.83
CA GLY A 128 3.81 4.80 -5.84
C GLY A 128 5.21 4.30 -5.50
N TRP A 129 5.41 2.99 -5.61
CA TRP A 129 6.71 2.34 -5.47
C TRP A 129 6.94 1.39 -6.64
N SER A 130 8.10 0.74 -6.66
CA SER A 130 8.49 -0.16 -7.75
C SER A 130 7.51 -1.34 -7.90
N GLY A 131 6.89 -1.81 -6.81
CA GLY A 131 6.12 -3.04 -6.82
C GLY A 131 6.97 -4.31 -6.84
N LEU A 132 8.28 -4.18 -6.65
CA LEU A 132 9.22 -5.29 -6.71
C LEU A 132 9.14 -6.18 -5.46
N VAL A 133 9.20 -7.48 -5.67
CA VAL A 133 9.14 -8.46 -4.58
C VAL A 133 10.55 -8.73 -4.05
N SER A 134 11.12 -7.72 -3.40
CA SER A 134 12.41 -7.76 -2.70
C SER A 134 12.28 -7.17 -1.30
N ASN A 135 12.82 -7.84 -0.27
CA ASN A 135 12.73 -7.32 1.09
C ASN A 135 13.63 -6.11 1.29
N LYS A 136 14.86 -6.18 0.78
CA LYS A 136 15.81 -5.06 0.74
C LYS A 136 15.22 -3.84 0.05
N LEU A 137 14.65 -3.99 -1.16
CA LEU A 137 14.06 -2.86 -1.86
C LEU A 137 12.83 -2.31 -1.14
N ARG A 138 11.97 -3.16 -0.56
CA ARG A 138 10.84 -2.69 0.27
C ARG A 138 11.31 -1.82 1.44
N TYR A 139 12.41 -2.18 2.11
CA TYR A 139 12.96 -1.35 3.18
C TYR A 139 13.47 0.01 2.63
N LEU A 140 14.21 0.01 1.52
CA LEU A 140 14.70 1.24 0.88
C LEU A 140 13.56 2.14 0.41
N GLU A 141 12.52 1.58 -0.21
CA GLU A 141 11.38 2.34 -0.70
C GLU A 141 10.47 2.82 0.44
N SER A 142 10.41 2.09 1.55
CA SER A 142 9.80 2.57 2.79
C SER A 142 10.55 3.80 3.35
N ALA A 143 11.86 3.91 3.11
CA ALA A 143 12.61 5.11 3.51
C ALA A 143 12.21 6.34 2.67
N PHE A 144 11.89 6.16 1.39
CA PHE A 144 11.30 7.22 0.56
C PHE A 144 9.90 7.60 1.05
N LEU A 145 9.04 6.62 1.37
CA LEU A 145 7.73 6.87 1.98
C LEU A 145 7.87 7.68 3.28
N HIS A 146 8.79 7.27 4.16
CA HIS A 146 9.07 7.98 5.41
C HIS A 146 9.49 9.44 5.15
N GLN A 147 10.39 9.66 4.19
CA GLN A 147 10.88 10.99 3.86
C GLN A 147 9.77 11.89 3.33
N ASP A 148 8.94 11.38 2.42
CA ASP A 148 7.84 12.15 1.82
C ASP A 148 6.74 12.45 2.83
N LEU A 149 6.39 11.48 3.70
CA LEU A 149 5.46 11.71 4.81
C LEU A 149 5.99 12.75 5.80
N ALA A 150 7.26 12.68 6.19
CA ALA A 150 7.85 13.66 7.11
C ALA A 150 7.80 15.08 6.52
N LYS A 151 8.06 15.24 5.22
CA LYS A 151 7.92 16.53 4.53
C LYS A 151 6.47 17.02 4.53
N LEU A 152 5.52 16.14 4.23
CA LEU A 152 4.09 16.48 4.20
C LEU A 152 3.56 16.86 5.59
N ILE A 153 3.92 16.09 6.62
CA ILE A 153 3.57 16.35 8.02
C ILE A 153 4.07 17.73 8.43
N LYS A 154 5.36 18.01 8.21
CA LYS A 154 5.95 19.32 8.55
C LYS A 154 5.28 20.47 7.81
N LYS A 155 4.93 20.27 6.52
CA LYS A 155 4.19 21.26 5.74
C LYS A 155 2.84 21.58 6.39
N ILE A 156 2.09 20.55 6.78
CA ILE A 156 0.75 20.69 7.37
C ILE A 156 0.80 21.28 8.79
N GLU A 157 1.82 20.91 9.57
CA GLU A 157 2.08 21.53 10.89
C GLU A 157 2.39 23.03 10.75
N ASN A 158 3.18 23.42 9.75
CA ASN A 158 3.45 24.83 9.45
C ASN A 158 2.20 25.60 8.98
N GLU A 159 1.20 24.89 8.43
CA GLU A 159 -0.11 25.45 8.07
C GLU A 159 -1.05 25.57 9.29
N GLY A 160 -0.61 25.18 10.50
CA GLY A 160 -1.38 25.28 11.75
C GLY A 160 -2.29 24.08 12.04
N TYR A 161 -2.15 22.98 11.29
CA TYR A 161 -2.95 21.77 11.49
C TYR A 161 -2.19 20.70 12.26
N LYS A 162 -2.94 19.79 12.88
CA LYS A 162 -2.37 18.58 13.48
C LYS A 162 -2.61 17.37 12.56
N PRO A 163 -1.58 16.90 11.81
CA PRO A 163 -1.79 15.82 10.86
C PRO A 163 -2.10 14.49 11.55
N LYS A 164 -3.03 13.74 10.96
CA LYS A 164 -3.44 12.38 11.33
C LYS A 164 -3.27 11.48 10.13
N ILE A 165 -2.46 10.42 10.25
CA ILE A 165 -2.07 9.61 9.09
C ILE A 165 -2.75 8.25 9.10
N ARG A 166 -3.47 7.95 8.01
CA ARG A 166 -3.99 6.62 7.67
C ARG A 166 -3.23 6.08 6.47
N LEU A 167 -2.54 4.96 6.65
CA LEU A 167 -1.92 4.22 5.56
C LEU A 167 -2.77 3.01 5.22
N ILE A 168 -3.10 2.83 3.94
CA ILE A 168 -3.82 1.67 3.44
C ILE A 168 -2.92 0.94 2.45
N GLY A 169 -2.32 -0.15 2.91
CA GLY A 169 -1.39 -0.96 2.13
C GLY A 169 -2.04 -2.25 1.65
N TYR A 170 -2.02 -2.46 0.34
CA TYR A 170 -2.52 -3.66 -0.30
C TYR A 170 -1.40 -4.64 -0.66
N SER A 171 -1.60 -5.93 -0.42
CA SER A 171 -0.64 -6.98 -0.79
C SER A 171 0.78 -6.62 -0.27
N HIS A 172 1.82 -6.67 -1.10
CA HIS A 172 3.18 -6.25 -0.69
C HIS A 172 3.33 -4.76 -0.36
N GLY A 173 2.40 -3.89 -0.76
CA GLY A 173 2.35 -2.50 -0.30
C GLY A 173 2.13 -2.39 1.21
N GLY A 174 1.39 -3.32 1.80
CA GLY A 174 1.28 -3.44 3.26
C GLY A 174 2.59 -3.82 3.92
N ASN A 175 3.40 -4.69 3.29
CA ASN A 175 4.75 -5.02 3.77
C ASN A 175 5.70 -3.82 3.67
N LEU A 176 5.62 -3.02 2.61
CA LEU A 176 6.37 -1.76 2.50
C LEU A 176 5.98 -0.78 3.62
N ALA A 177 4.68 -0.64 3.92
CA ALA A 177 4.22 0.20 5.02
C ALA A 177 4.71 -0.29 6.39
N LEU A 178 4.73 -1.62 6.62
CA LEU A 178 5.26 -2.21 7.86
C LEU A 178 6.75 -1.89 8.09
N GLN A 179 7.54 -1.72 7.02
CA GLN A 179 8.96 -1.36 7.13
C GLN A 179 9.20 0.01 7.75
N LEU A 180 8.19 0.89 7.82
CA LEU A 180 8.26 2.11 8.63
C LEU A 180 8.54 1.80 10.10
N GLY A 181 8.10 0.64 10.59
CA GLY A 181 8.39 0.15 11.93
C GLY A 181 9.88 -0.08 12.18
N ALA A 182 10.63 -0.53 11.17
CA ALA A 182 12.08 -0.72 11.24
C ALA A 182 12.82 0.61 11.12
N LEU A 183 12.34 1.49 10.26
CA LEU A 183 12.92 2.83 10.10
C LEU A 183 12.77 3.65 11.38
N HIS A 184 11.63 3.59 12.05
CA HIS A 184 11.36 4.33 13.28
C HIS A 184 12.41 4.08 14.38
N THR A 185 12.93 2.84 14.50
CA THR A 185 13.97 2.51 15.49
C THR A 185 15.35 3.05 15.13
N THR A 186 15.57 3.41 13.86
CA THR A 186 16.86 3.91 13.35
C THR A 186 16.91 5.43 13.21
N LYS A 187 15.76 6.12 13.27
CA LYS A 187 15.66 7.56 13.06
C LYS A 187 15.70 8.32 14.40
N PRO A 188 16.38 9.47 14.47
CA PRO A 188 16.45 10.28 15.68
C PRO A 188 15.08 10.91 16.00
N ALA A 189 14.83 11.20 17.29
CA ALA A 189 13.54 11.71 17.77
C ALA A 189 12.96 12.90 16.98
N PRO A 190 13.73 13.92 16.53
CA PRO A 190 13.18 15.03 15.74
C PRO A 190 12.64 14.64 14.36
N GLN A 191 12.95 13.44 13.88
CA GLN A 191 12.48 12.89 12.60
C GLN A 191 11.38 11.83 12.80
N GLN A 192 11.01 11.54 14.04
CA GLN A 192 9.98 10.55 14.34
C GLN A 192 8.60 11.19 14.26
N PHE A 193 7.70 10.51 13.57
CA PHE A 193 6.26 10.77 13.56
C PHE A 193 5.51 9.45 13.80
N TYR A 194 4.19 9.54 13.94
CA TYR A 194 3.34 8.39 14.19
C TYR A 194 2.31 8.21 13.06
N ILE A 195 1.94 6.97 12.82
CA ILE A 195 0.85 6.56 11.94
C ILE A 195 -0.35 6.25 12.84
N ASP A 196 -1.42 7.03 12.73
CA ASP A 196 -2.62 6.84 13.53
C ASP A 196 -3.31 5.51 13.15
N GLU A 197 -3.38 5.19 11.86
CA GLU A 197 -3.97 3.94 11.38
C GLU A 197 -3.15 3.29 10.26
N LEU A 198 -2.86 2.00 10.40
CA LEU A 198 -2.33 1.16 9.34
C LEU A 198 -3.34 0.07 8.97
N TRP A 199 -3.84 0.10 7.74
CA TRP A 199 -4.75 -0.90 7.20
C TRP A 199 -3.98 -1.79 6.23
N LEU A 200 -3.88 -3.08 6.57
CA LEU A 200 -3.24 -4.11 5.77
C LEU A 200 -4.33 -4.90 5.06
N LEU A 201 -4.33 -4.89 3.73
CA LEU A 201 -5.39 -5.50 2.92
C LEU A 201 -4.83 -6.61 2.04
N GLY A 202 -5.18 -7.87 2.33
CA GLY A 202 -4.63 -9.01 1.60
C GLY A 202 -3.09 -9.09 1.68
N THR A 203 -2.49 -8.45 2.68
CA THR A 203 -1.03 -8.36 2.86
C THR A 203 -0.48 -9.73 3.25
N PRO A 204 0.46 -10.31 2.51
CA PRO A 204 1.06 -11.57 2.93
C PRO A 204 1.88 -11.35 4.20
N ILE A 205 1.53 -12.06 5.28
CA ILE A 205 2.19 -11.89 6.57
C ILE A 205 3.47 -12.75 6.59
N GLN A 206 4.60 -12.07 6.52
CA GLN A 206 5.94 -12.64 6.43
C GLN A 206 6.59 -12.72 7.82
N VAL A 207 7.16 -13.86 8.20
CA VAL A 207 7.78 -14.06 9.53
C VAL A 207 8.98 -13.13 9.75
N GLU A 208 9.59 -12.70 8.66
CA GLU A 208 10.75 -11.80 8.61
C GLU A 208 10.42 -10.38 9.03
N THR A 209 9.15 -9.95 8.91
CA THR A 209 8.74 -8.57 9.15
C THR A 209 7.54 -8.47 10.08
N ASP A 210 6.90 -9.59 10.44
CA ASP A 210 5.70 -9.56 11.26
C ASP A 210 5.92 -9.02 12.68
N TYR A 211 7.16 -8.98 13.16
CA TYR A 211 7.51 -8.36 14.42
C TYR A 211 7.35 -6.83 14.41
N LEU A 212 7.39 -6.21 13.23
CA LEU A 212 7.32 -4.76 13.04
C LEU A 212 5.96 -4.16 13.45
N ILE A 213 4.91 -4.98 13.55
CA ILE A 213 3.61 -4.55 14.11
C ILE A 213 3.74 -4.06 15.56
N ASN A 214 4.78 -4.47 16.30
CA ASN A 214 5.03 -4.00 17.66
C ASN A 214 5.69 -2.62 17.69
N SER A 215 6.19 -2.11 16.57
CA SER A 215 6.87 -0.81 16.52
C SER A 215 5.94 0.33 16.99
N PRO A 216 6.39 1.24 17.86
CA PRO A 216 5.54 2.29 18.42
C PRO A 216 5.08 3.33 17.40
N ILE A 217 5.65 3.36 16.19
CA ILE A 217 5.18 4.24 15.10
C ILE A 217 3.69 4.05 14.79
N PHE A 218 3.18 2.83 14.88
CA PHE A 218 1.76 2.54 14.59
C PHE A 218 0.93 2.68 15.87
N LYS A 219 -0.13 3.49 15.85
CA LYS A 219 -1.08 3.60 16.98
C LYS A 219 -2.15 2.53 16.90
N LYS A 220 -2.71 2.26 15.71
CA LYS A 220 -3.69 1.20 15.45
C LYS A 220 -3.41 0.47 14.15
N ILE A 221 -3.60 -0.84 14.13
CA ILE A 221 -3.35 -1.71 12.97
C ILE A 221 -4.59 -2.56 12.72
N TYR A 222 -5.11 -2.50 11.50
CA TYR A 222 -6.21 -3.34 11.02
C TYR A 222 -5.68 -4.28 9.94
N ASN A 223 -5.80 -5.59 10.13
CA ASN A 223 -5.44 -6.59 9.13
C ASN A 223 -6.71 -7.21 8.53
N PHE A 224 -7.04 -6.80 7.31
CA PHE A 224 -8.16 -7.30 6.53
C PHE A 224 -7.72 -8.43 5.60
N TYR A 225 -8.37 -9.58 5.72
CA TYR A 225 -8.09 -10.74 4.88
C TYR A 225 -9.37 -11.51 4.52
N SER A 226 -9.28 -12.39 3.53
CA SER A 226 -10.40 -13.21 3.07
C SER A 226 -10.00 -14.67 2.93
N ARG A 227 -10.95 -15.61 3.01
CA ARG A 227 -10.65 -17.02 2.71
C ARG A 227 -10.42 -17.26 1.23
N ALA A 228 -11.10 -16.54 0.35
CA ALA A 228 -10.97 -16.69 -1.10
C ALA A 228 -9.68 -16.07 -1.67
N ASP A 229 -8.98 -15.22 -0.92
CA ASP A 229 -7.68 -14.69 -1.33
C ASP A 229 -6.59 -15.77 -1.27
N SER A 230 -6.37 -16.49 -2.38
CA SER A 230 -5.30 -17.49 -2.49
C SER A 230 -3.92 -16.85 -2.71
N VAL A 231 -3.87 -15.70 -3.39
CA VAL A 231 -2.61 -14.99 -3.73
C VAL A 231 -1.86 -14.60 -2.47
N GLN A 232 -2.57 -14.14 -1.44
CA GLN A 232 -1.96 -13.80 -0.16
C GLN A 232 -1.13 -14.95 0.40
N MET A 233 -1.55 -16.22 0.28
CA MET A 233 -0.80 -17.39 0.79
C MET A 233 0.27 -17.89 -0.18
N LEU A 234 0.09 -17.63 -1.48
CA LEU A 234 1.03 -18.02 -2.54
C LEU A 234 2.27 -17.12 -2.60
N ASP A 235 2.42 -16.17 -1.67
CA ASP A 235 3.69 -15.47 -1.46
C ASP A 235 4.75 -16.46 -0.98
N PHE A 236 5.49 -17.01 -1.94
CA PHE A 236 6.64 -17.90 -1.75
C PHE A 236 7.94 -17.13 -1.47
N PHE A 237 7.88 -15.82 -1.29
CA PHE A 237 9.03 -14.93 -1.10
C PHE A 237 9.36 -14.68 0.38
N SER A 238 8.85 -15.51 1.30
CA SER A 238 9.26 -15.52 2.71
C SER A 238 10.48 -16.44 2.87
N PHE A 239 11.63 -15.83 3.20
CA PHE A 239 12.93 -16.50 3.26
C PHE A 239 13.01 -17.65 4.27
N LYS A 240 12.16 -17.65 5.30
CA LYS A 240 12.10 -18.66 6.37
C LYS A 240 10.94 -19.64 6.21
N ARG A 241 10.00 -19.39 5.30
CA ARG A 241 8.85 -20.25 5.00
C ARG A 241 8.47 -20.13 3.54
N PHE A 242 8.36 -21.26 2.84
CA PHE A 242 7.86 -21.29 1.45
C PHE A 242 6.46 -20.69 1.24
N PHE A 243 5.72 -20.36 2.31
CA PHE A 243 4.40 -19.73 2.23
C PHE A 243 4.22 -18.72 3.38
N SER A 244 3.66 -17.56 3.04
CA SER A 244 3.21 -16.55 4.00
C SER A 244 1.93 -16.98 4.73
N ARG A 245 1.44 -16.14 5.65
CA ARG A 245 0.14 -16.33 6.33
C ARG A 245 -0.83 -15.21 5.98
N LYS A 246 -2.13 -15.48 6.17
CA LYS A 246 -3.17 -14.44 6.11
C LYS A 246 -3.30 -13.60 7.38
N LYS A 247 -2.90 -14.20 8.51
CA LYS A 247 -3.01 -13.59 9.85
C LYS A 247 -1.71 -13.68 10.62
N PHE A 248 -1.47 -12.65 11.43
CA PHE A 248 -0.48 -12.66 12.48
C PHE A 248 -0.88 -13.70 13.53
N SER A 249 0.10 -14.44 14.03
CA SER A 249 -0.11 -15.48 15.03
C SER A 249 0.91 -15.37 16.15
N LYS A 250 0.47 -15.60 17.39
CA LYS A 250 1.37 -15.75 18.53
C LYS A 250 2.35 -16.90 18.26
N ARG A 251 3.61 -16.73 18.67
CA ARG A 251 4.64 -17.78 18.66
C ARG A 251 5.56 -17.59 19.87
N LYS A 252 6.45 -18.56 20.14
CA LYS A 252 7.46 -18.42 21.20
C LYS A 252 8.22 -17.09 20.98
N ASN A 253 8.30 -16.27 22.03
CA ASN A 253 8.95 -14.95 22.04
C ASN A 253 8.31 -13.89 21.13
N PHE A 254 7.06 -14.06 20.70
CA PHE A 254 6.33 -13.05 19.95
C PHE A 254 4.87 -12.98 20.41
N LYS A 255 4.54 -11.86 21.03
CA LYS A 255 3.17 -11.52 21.42
C LYS A 255 2.57 -10.60 20.36
N LEU A 256 1.28 -10.78 20.10
CA LEU A 256 0.52 -9.84 19.27
C LEU A 256 0.21 -8.61 20.13
N PRO A 257 0.41 -7.39 19.62
CA PRO A 257 0.14 -6.18 20.38
C PRO A 257 -1.37 -5.89 20.42
N GLU A 258 -1.82 -5.17 21.45
CA GLU A 258 -3.24 -4.84 21.62
C GLU A 258 -3.78 -3.93 20.51
N LYS A 259 -2.93 -3.10 19.91
CA LYS A 259 -3.31 -2.24 18.78
C LYS A 259 -3.63 -2.99 17.48
N LEU A 260 -3.37 -4.30 17.38
CA LEU A 260 -3.68 -5.11 16.21
C LEU A 260 -5.10 -5.69 16.32
N ILE A 261 -5.92 -5.40 15.32
CA ILE A 261 -7.22 -6.04 15.09
C ILE A 261 -7.17 -6.78 13.75
N GLN A 262 -7.52 -8.06 13.76
CA GLN A 262 -7.51 -8.92 12.58
C GLN A 262 -8.95 -9.25 12.18
N ILE A 263 -9.30 -8.96 10.92
CA ILE A 263 -10.68 -8.97 10.45
C ILE A 263 -10.74 -9.84 9.20
N ARG A 264 -11.42 -10.98 9.31
CA ARG A 264 -11.82 -11.75 8.15
C ARG A 264 -13.04 -11.10 7.52
N ILE A 265 -12.92 -10.71 6.26
CA ILE A 265 -14.07 -10.30 5.44
C ILE A 265 -14.78 -11.57 4.95
N LYS A 266 -16.09 -11.62 5.17
CA LYS A 266 -16.98 -12.64 4.62
C LYS A 266 -18.15 -11.96 3.94
N ILE A 267 -18.49 -12.37 2.72
CA ILE A 267 -19.65 -11.81 2.00
C ILE A 267 -20.61 -12.95 1.67
N THR A 268 -21.90 -12.74 1.89
CA THR A 268 -22.92 -13.72 1.51
C THR A 268 -24.07 -13.03 0.82
N GLU A 269 -24.45 -13.61 -0.31
CA GLU A 269 -25.69 -13.30 -1.02
C GLU A 269 -26.65 -14.47 -0.96
N TYR A 270 -27.86 -14.27 -1.48
CA TYR A 270 -28.92 -15.26 -1.45
C TYR A 270 -29.57 -15.42 -2.83
N GLU A 271 -29.56 -16.63 -3.36
CA GLU A 271 -30.26 -16.96 -4.60
C GLU A 271 -31.55 -17.76 -4.32
N PRO A 272 -32.65 -17.49 -5.04
CA PRO A 272 -33.86 -18.29 -4.93
C PRO A 272 -33.59 -19.75 -5.27
N LYS A 273 -34.12 -20.69 -4.48
CA LYS A 273 -34.14 -22.11 -4.85
C LYS A 273 -35.04 -22.29 -6.07
N HIS A 274 -34.66 -23.17 -7.00
CA HIS A 274 -35.33 -23.38 -8.30
C HIS A 274 -36.87 -23.49 -8.24
N ASN A 275 -37.43 -23.95 -7.13
CA ASN A 275 -38.87 -24.15 -6.95
C ASN A 275 -39.65 -22.88 -6.52
N ASN A 276 -39.00 -21.75 -6.23
CA ASN A 276 -39.64 -20.53 -5.72
C ASN A 276 -39.29 -19.27 -6.53
N LYS A 277 -39.61 -19.28 -7.83
CA LYS A 277 -39.48 -18.10 -8.69
C LYS A 277 -40.42 -16.94 -8.32
N THR A 278 -41.40 -17.17 -7.44
CA THR A 278 -42.42 -16.19 -7.04
C THR A 278 -41.95 -15.18 -6.01
N MET A 279 -40.85 -15.43 -5.29
CA MET A 279 -40.28 -14.47 -4.35
C MET A 279 -39.03 -13.81 -4.94
N PRO A 280 -39.14 -12.55 -5.42
CA PRO A 280 -38.02 -11.88 -6.09
C PRO A 280 -36.95 -11.36 -5.12
N LYS A 281 -37.25 -11.26 -3.80
CA LYS A 281 -36.33 -10.71 -2.80
C LYS A 281 -36.18 -11.62 -1.57
N PRO A 282 -34.96 -11.76 -1.00
CA PRO A 282 -34.75 -12.53 0.21
C PRO A 282 -35.46 -11.90 1.42
N PRO A 283 -36.22 -12.67 2.22
CA PRO A 283 -36.88 -12.17 3.43
C PRO A 283 -35.88 -12.09 4.59
N CYS A 284 -34.99 -11.10 4.56
CA CYS A 284 -33.88 -10.96 5.50
C CYS A 284 -34.30 -10.85 6.97
N ASN A 285 -35.52 -10.37 7.24
CA ASN A 285 -36.08 -10.28 8.59
C ASN A 285 -36.64 -11.62 9.11
N ASP A 286 -36.74 -12.65 8.26
CA ASP A 286 -37.19 -13.98 8.65
C ASP A 286 -36.16 -15.05 8.24
N PRO A 287 -35.23 -15.41 9.15
CA PRO A 287 -34.22 -16.42 8.90
C PRO A 287 -34.79 -17.79 8.51
N LYS A 288 -35.99 -18.14 8.98
CA LYS A 288 -36.64 -19.43 8.66
C LYS A 288 -37.10 -19.43 7.21
N LEU A 289 -37.79 -18.37 6.77
CA LEU A 289 -38.20 -18.23 5.36
C LEU A 289 -37.00 -18.07 4.44
N LEU A 290 -35.98 -17.32 4.84
CA LEU A 290 -34.74 -17.15 4.10
C LEU A 290 -34.07 -18.50 3.84
N LYS A 291 -33.88 -19.32 4.88
CA LYS A 291 -33.30 -20.66 4.76
C LYS A 291 -34.20 -21.63 3.97
N LYS A 292 -35.52 -21.49 4.09
CA LYS A 292 -36.49 -22.33 3.37
C LYS A 292 -36.40 -22.10 1.87
N TYR A 293 -36.34 -20.84 1.43
CA TYR A 293 -36.54 -20.47 0.03
C TYR A 293 -35.30 -20.03 -0.73
N PHE A 294 -34.20 -19.69 -0.03
CA PHE A 294 -32.97 -19.21 -0.66
C PHE A 294 -31.77 -20.08 -0.28
N ASN A 295 -30.79 -20.15 -1.18
CA ASN A 295 -29.48 -20.73 -0.93
C ASN A 295 -28.47 -19.60 -0.64
N PRO A 296 -27.71 -19.66 0.46
CA PRO A 296 -26.63 -18.71 0.69
C PRO A 296 -25.47 -19.00 -0.27
N ILE A 297 -24.94 -17.95 -0.91
CA ILE A 297 -23.79 -18.03 -1.80
C ILE A 297 -22.65 -17.22 -1.20
N ASN A 298 -21.48 -17.85 -1.15
CA ASN A 298 -20.29 -17.23 -0.59
C ASN A 298 -19.58 -16.39 -1.64
N TYR A 299 -19.47 -15.09 -1.37
CA TYR A 299 -18.75 -14.12 -2.18
C TYR A 299 -17.53 -13.54 -1.44
N ASP A 300 -16.92 -14.29 -0.52
CA ASP A 300 -15.64 -13.93 0.11
C ASP A 300 -14.69 -13.34 -0.95
N PRO A 301 -14.12 -12.14 -0.77
CA PRO A 301 -13.40 -11.46 -1.84
C PRO A 301 -12.08 -12.17 -2.15
N GLY A 302 -11.76 -12.36 -3.42
CA GLY A 302 -10.44 -12.76 -3.91
C GLY A 302 -9.46 -11.59 -3.85
N HIS A 303 -8.19 -11.85 -4.18
CA HIS A 303 -7.12 -10.85 -4.03
C HIS A 303 -7.41 -9.53 -4.76
N PHE A 304 -7.95 -9.61 -5.98
CA PHE A 304 -8.19 -8.42 -6.80
C PHE A 304 -9.41 -7.62 -6.35
N GLU A 305 -10.49 -8.28 -5.93
CA GLU A 305 -11.70 -7.63 -5.41
C GLU A 305 -11.45 -6.86 -4.11
N LEU A 306 -10.31 -7.12 -3.45
CA LEU A 306 -9.91 -6.31 -2.32
C LEU A 306 -9.57 -4.86 -2.73
N TRP A 307 -8.99 -4.64 -3.91
CA TRP A 307 -8.28 -3.38 -4.23
C TRP A 307 -8.53 -2.80 -5.62
N PHE A 308 -8.73 -3.65 -6.63
CA PHE A 308 -8.86 -3.24 -8.02
C PHE A 308 -10.31 -2.87 -8.36
N MET A 309 -10.48 -1.99 -9.32
CA MET A 309 -11.77 -1.77 -9.97
C MET A 309 -12.15 -2.99 -10.82
N GLY A 310 -13.46 -3.22 -10.97
CA GLY A 310 -14.02 -4.39 -11.66
C GLY A 310 -13.68 -4.51 -13.14
N TRP A 311 -13.25 -3.41 -13.77
CA TRP A 311 -12.72 -3.43 -15.15
C TRP A 311 -11.24 -3.82 -15.24
N THR A 312 -10.64 -4.28 -14.15
CA THR A 312 -9.32 -4.91 -14.24
C THR A 312 -9.39 -6.13 -15.15
N ILE A 313 -8.42 -6.27 -16.06
CA ILE A 313 -8.32 -7.44 -16.93
C ILE A 313 -7.80 -8.70 -16.20
N LEU A 314 -7.47 -8.54 -14.92
CA LEU A 314 -7.07 -9.63 -14.04
C LEU A 314 -8.33 -10.38 -13.56
N THR A 315 -8.16 -11.38 -12.72
CA THR A 315 -9.32 -12.16 -12.24
C THR A 315 -10.15 -11.32 -11.27
N TYR A 316 -11.27 -10.76 -11.74
CA TYR A 316 -12.30 -10.09 -10.94
C TYR A 316 -13.66 -10.68 -11.35
N ARG A 317 -14.48 -11.09 -10.38
CA ARG A 317 -15.78 -11.70 -10.67
C ARG A 317 -16.81 -10.63 -11.04
N ASN A 318 -17.45 -10.76 -12.20
CA ASN A 318 -18.50 -9.82 -12.62
C ASN A 318 -19.77 -9.97 -11.76
N GLU A 319 -20.00 -11.16 -11.23
CA GLU A 319 -21.07 -11.49 -10.30
C GLU A 319 -20.77 -11.06 -8.85
N PHE A 320 -19.60 -10.46 -8.58
CA PHE A 320 -19.26 -9.99 -7.24
C PHE A 320 -20.26 -8.91 -6.78
N PRO A 321 -20.81 -8.98 -5.55
CA PRO A 321 -21.92 -8.11 -5.13
C PRO A 321 -21.62 -6.61 -5.19
N PHE A 322 -20.34 -6.24 -5.16
CA PHE A 322 -19.89 -4.85 -5.21
C PHE A 322 -19.35 -4.41 -6.56
N TYR A 323 -19.34 -5.28 -7.60
CA TYR A 323 -18.84 -4.92 -8.92
C TYR A 323 -19.47 -3.59 -9.42
N PRO A 324 -18.67 -2.61 -9.92
CA PRO A 324 -17.22 -2.67 -10.18
C PRO A 324 -16.34 -2.13 -9.04
N LEU A 325 -16.86 -1.94 -7.83
CA LEU A 325 -16.17 -1.32 -6.69
C LEU A 325 -15.34 -2.35 -5.88
N PRO A 326 -14.08 -2.05 -5.52
CA PRO A 326 -13.31 -2.89 -4.59
C PRO A 326 -13.86 -2.84 -3.16
N ILE A 327 -13.62 -3.90 -2.38
CA ILE A 327 -14.07 -3.96 -0.97
C ILE A 327 -13.47 -2.84 -0.11
N LEU A 328 -12.28 -2.33 -0.49
CA LEU A 328 -11.59 -1.26 0.21
C LEU A 328 -12.51 -0.09 0.54
N ILE A 329 -13.38 0.28 -0.41
CA ILE A 329 -14.30 1.42 -0.30
C ILE A 329 -15.23 1.28 0.91
N PHE A 330 -15.55 0.04 1.31
CA PHE A 330 -16.50 -0.27 2.36
C PHE A 330 -15.86 -0.56 3.71
N LEU A 331 -14.52 -0.58 3.80
CA LEU A 331 -13.83 -0.96 5.04
C LEU A 331 -14.01 0.08 6.16
N SER A 332 -14.24 1.35 5.82
CA SER A 332 -14.55 2.40 6.80
C SER A 332 -15.81 2.07 7.62
N ILE A 333 -16.81 1.41 7.03
CA ILE A 333 -18.02 0.93 7.74
C ILE A 333 -17.61 -0.02 8.86
N ILE A 334 -16.73 -0.98 8.58
CA ILE A 334 -16.27 -1.94 9.59
C ILE A 334 -15.42 -1.23 10.65
N VAL A 335 -14.51 -0.35 10.24
CA VAL A 335 -13.59 0.36 11.15
C VAL A 335 -14.36 1.26 12.11
N GLN A 336 -15.33 2.04 11.62
CA GLN A 336 -16.16 2.92 12.43
C GLN A 336 -16.93 2.12 13.49
N ASN A 337 -17.62 1.06 13.09
CA ASN A 337 -18.35 0.21 14.03
C ASN A 337 -17.42 -0.41 15.11
N LEU A 338 -16.16 -0.71 14.78
CA LEU A 338 -15.17 -1.19 15.76
C LEU A 338 -14.61 -0.09 16.65
N GLN A 339 -14.56 1.16 16.18
CA GLN A 339 -14.17 2.30 17.02
C GLN A 339 -15.27 2.63 18.03
N ASP A 340 -16.54 2.51 17.63
CA ASP A 340 -17.71 2.71 18.50
C ASP A 340 -17.93 1.56 19.49
N ASN A 341 -17.26 0.41 19.28
CA ASN A 341 -17.33 -0.77 20.14
C ASN A 341 -15.91 -1.20 20.58
N PRO A 342 -15.25 -0.44 21.47
CA PRO A 342 -13.85 -0.69 21.86
C PRO A 342 -13.64 -1.99 22.65
N ASP A 343 -14.70 -2.63 23.12
CA ASP A 343 -14.70 -3.94 23.77
C ASP A 343 -14.61 -5.12 22.78
N ALA A 344 -14.64 -4.83 21.46
CA ALA A 344 -14.53 -5.82 20.40
C ALA A 344 -13.26 -6.69 20.55
N PRO A 345 -13.38 -8.02 20.40
CA PRO A 345 -12.20 -8.88 20.31
C PRO A 345 -11.28 -8.50 19.15
N HIS A 346 -10.01 -8.87 19.25
CA HIS A 346 -8.99 -8.49 18.26
C HIS A 346 -8.86 -9.48 17.08
N ASP A 347 -9.67 -10.53 17.04
CA ASP A 347 -9.71 -11.52 15.94
C ASP A 347 -11.18 -11.80 15.60
N LEU A 348 -11.62 -11.26 14.47
CA LEU A 348 -13.02 -11.06 14.13
C LEU A 348 -13.36 -11.59 12.73
N ILE A 349 -14.66 -11.79 12.50
CA ILE A 349 -15.28 -11.97 11.21
C ILE A 349 -16.26 -10.81 11.03
N ALA A 350 -16.07 -10.03 9.95
CA ALA A 350 -17.04 -9.08 9.45
C ALA A 350 -17.82 -9.78 8.33
N HIS A 351 -19.05 -10.21 8.63
CA HIS A 351 -19.93 -10.89 7.68
C HIS A 351 -20.91 -9.88 7.09
N ILE A 352 -20.65 -9.48 5.84
CA ILE A 352 -21.47 -8.55 5.08
C ILE A 352 -22.52 -9.30 4.28
N LYS A 353 -23.77 -8.82 4.33
CA LYS A 353 -24.93 -9.33 3.58
C LYS A 353 -25.59 -8.16 2.85
N PRO A 354 -25.11 -7.78 1.66
CA PRO A 354 -25.54 -6.55 0.99
C PRO A 354 -27.04 -6.49 0.73
N VAL A 355 -27.65 -7.54 0.18
CA VAL A 355 -29.10 -7.59 -0.05
C VAL A 355 -29.94 -7.48 1.23
N CYS A 356 -29.37 -7.86 2.38
CA CYS A 356 -30.02 -7.72 3.68
C CYS A 356 -29.66 -6.42 4.41
N ASN A 357 -28.86 -5.53 3.81
CA ASN A 357 -28.34 -4.33 4.47
C ASN A 357 -27.77 -4.63 5.88
N SER A 358 -27.04 -5.74 6.03
CA SER A 358 -26.56 -6.20 7.33
C SER A 358 -25.05 -6.44 7.33
N LEU A 359 -24.40 -5.97 8.40
CA LEU A 359 -23.01 -6.25 8.76
C LEU A 359 -23.01 -6.88 10.16
N GLU A 360 -22.60 -8.14 10.24
CA GLU A 360 -22.43 -8.85 11.51
C GLU A 360 -20.94 -8.91 11.88
N ILE A 361 -20.59 -8.50 13.10
CA ILE A 361 -19.25 -8.61 13.66
C ILE A 361 -19.26 -9.67 14.77
N THR A 362 -18.47 -10.72 14.58
CA THR A 362 -18.36 -11.86 15.51
C THR A 362 -16.90 -12.26 15.76
N PRO A 363 -16.54 -12.85 16.92
CA PRO A 363 -15.22 -13.42 17.15
C PRO A 363 -14.90 -14.52 16.14
N TYR A 364 -13.66 -14.55 15.65
CA TYR A 364 -13.20 -15.63 14.76
C TYR A 364 -13.24 -17.00 15.44
N HIS A 365 -12.95 -17.06 16.74
CA HIS A 365 -13.08 -18.27 17.57
C HIS A 365 -14.21 -18.11 18.58
N ILE A 366 -15.24 -18.96 18.46
CA ILE A 366 -16.46 -18.99 19.29
C ILE A 366 -16.16 -19.60 20.68
N ARG A 367 -15.12 -19.13 21.36
CA ARG A 367 -14.85 -19.49 22.77
C ARG A 367 -15.48 -18.49 23.74
N LYS A 368 -15.62 -17.23 23.33
CA LYS A 368 -16.42 -16.22 24.04
C LYS A 368 -17.81 -16.17 23.38
N ARG A 369 -18.82 -16.76 24.03
CA ARG A 369 -20.21 -16.85 23.53
C ARG A 369 -20.96 -15.51 23.45
N SER A 370 -20.39 -14.39 23.87
CA SER A 370 -21.16 -13.16 24.10
C SER A 370 -20.97 -12.02 23.09
N TYR A 371 -19.91 -12.00 22.28
CA TYR A 371 -19.74 -10.89 21.32
C TYR A 371 -20.40 -11.24 19.99
N HIS A 372 -21.55 -10.63 19.72
CA HIS A 372 -22.20 -10.61 18.43
C HIS A 372 -22.85 -9.23 18.30
N LYS A 373 -22.46 -8.48 17.28
CA LYS A 373 -23.05 -7.18 16.98
C LYS A 373 -23.51 -7.19 15.53
N GLU A 374 -24.73 -6.71 15.31
CA GLU A 374 -25.30 -6.52 13.99
C GLU A 374 -25.52 -5.03 13.76
N PHE A 375 -25.13 -4.57 12.58
CA PHE A 375 -25.22 -3.18 12.16
C PHE A 375 -25.88 -3.11 10.78
N SER A 376 -26.48 -1.97 10.47
CA SER A 376 -26.82 -1.67 9.07
C SER A 376 -25.53 -1.52 8.27
N PHE A 377 -25.46 -2.18 7.10
CA PHE A 377 -24.28 -2.09 6.25
C PHE A 377 -24.33 -0.84 5.37
N MET A 378 -25.26 -0.83 4.40
CA MET A 378 -25.47 0.26 3.45
C MET A 378 -26.81 0.10 2.76
N ASP A 379 -27.48 1.22 2.52
CA ASP A 379 -28.69 1.25 1.70
C ASP A 379 -28.41 0.77 0.26
N ALA A 380 -29.32 -0.06 -0.26
CA ALA A 380 -29.16 -0.64 -1.60
C ALA A 380 -29.16 0.43 -2.71
N LYS A 381 -29.91 1.53 -2.56
CA LYS A 381 -29.91 2.61 -3.57
C LYS A 381 -28.59 3.35 -3.56
N LEU A 382 -27.98 3.57 -2.39
CA LEU A 382 -26.64 4.16 -2.31
C LEU A 382 -25.60 3.26 -2.99
N LEU A 383 -25.62 1.94 -2.71
CA LEU A 383 -24.70 1.01 -3.36
C LEU A 383 -24.86 1.02 -4.89
N GLU A 384 -26.10 0.98 -5.40
CA GLU A 384 -26.35 1.02 -6.84
C GLU A 384 -25.97 2.38 -7.46
N HIS A 385 -26.20 3.50 -6.74
CA HIS A 385 -25.73 4.82 -7.16
C HIS A 385 -24.21 4.85 -7.34
N MET A 386 -23.46 4.34 -6.36
CA MET A 386 -22.01 4.30 -6.42
C MET A 386 -21.48 3.42 -7.54
N LYS A 387 -22.08 2.23 -7.75
CA LYS A 387 -21.74 1.34 -8.86
C LYS A 387 -21.97 2.03 -10.20
N TYR A 388 -23.13 2.67 -10.36
CA TYR A 388 -23.46 3.44 -11.56
C TYR A 388 -22.49 4.59 -11.79
N HIS A 389 -22.13 5.33 -10.73
CA HIS A 389 -21.17 6.42 -10.81
C HIS A 389 -19.79 5.93 -11.25
N ALA A 390 -19.27 4.86 -10.63
CA ALA A 390 -17.97 4.29 -10.98
C ALA A 390 -17.93 3.76 -12.43
N ALA A 391 -19.03 3.19 -12.93
CA ALA A 391 -19.13 2.67 -14.29
C ALA A 391 -18.95 3.75 -15.37
N LYS A 392 -19.16 5.04 -15.06
CA LYS A 392 -18.93 6.17 -15.98
C LYS A 392 -17.45 6.39 -16.32
N PHE A 393 -16.56 5.82 -15.51
CA PHE A 393 -15.11 6.04 -15.62
C PHE A 393 -14.36 4.79 -16.07
N VAL A 394 -15.06 3.78 -16.59
CA VAL A 394 -14.41 2.65 -17.25
C VAL A 394 -13.56 3.19 -18.41
N PRO A 395 -12.24 2.90 -18.48
CA PRO A 395 -11.41 3.37 -19.57
C PRO A 395 -11.65 2.60 -20.87
N ASP A 396 -11.80 3.32 -21.98
CA ASP A 396 -12.07 2.72 -23.30
C ASP A 396 -10.88 1.89 -23.84
N ASP A 397 -9.66 2.28 -23.46
CA ASP A 397 -8.40 1.72 -23.94
C ASP A 397 -7.74 0.77 -22.92
N TYR A 398 -8.51 0.25 -21.96
CA TYR A 398 -8.01 -0.70 -20.95
C TYR A 398 -8.46 -2.13 -21.29
N ASN A 399 -7.74 -2.77 -22.22
CA ASN A 399 -8.04 -4.12 -22.69
C ASN A 399 -6.82 -5.06 -22.60
N LEU A 400 -7.09 -6.37 -22.77
CA LEU A 400 -6.08 -7.43 -22.62
C LEU A 400 -4.96 -7.33 -23.67
N GLU A 401 -5.29 -6.92 -24.90
CA GLU A 401 -4.32 -6.77 -25.98
C GLU A 401 -3.30 -5.67 -25.64
N MET A 402 -3.78 -4.47 -25.32
CA MET A 402 -2.93 -3.35 -24.90
C MET A 402 -2.12 -3.70 -23.66
N TYR A 403 -2.71 -4.35 -22.66
CA TYR A 403 -1.96 -4.79 -21.48
C TYR A 403 -0.81 -5.72 -21.84
N ASN A 404 -1.07 -6.75 -22.66
CA ASN A 404 -0.05 -7.68 -23.09
C ASN A 404 1.03 -6.95 -23.89
N GLN A 405 0.66 -6.07 -24.81
CA GLN A 405 1.59 -5.27 -25.58
C GLN A 405 2.50 -4.43 -24.67
N LYS A 406 1.95 -3.75 -23.65
CA LYS A 406 2.73 -2.94 -22.70
C LYS A 406 3.66 -3.81 -21.87
N VAL A 407 3.14 -4.89 -21.27
CA VAL A 407 3.90 -5.77 -20.38
C VAL A 407 5.02 -6.49 -21.12
N TYR A 408 4.74 -7.10 -22.27
CA TYR A 408 5.75 -7.83 -23.04
C TYR A 408 6.69 -6.87 -23.80
N GLY A 409 6.20 -5.74 -24.29
CA GLY A 409 7.05 -4.70 -24.86
C GLY A 409 8.10 -4.19 -23.86
N ALA A 410 7.71 -3.98 -22.60
CA ALA A 410 8.65 -3.62 -21.53
C ALA A 410 9.67 -4.73 -21.24
N MET A 411 9.30 -6.00 -21.41
CA MET A 411 10.23 -7.12 -21.29
C MET A 411 11.25 -7.15 -22.42
N ASP A 412 10.80 -6.95 -23.66
CA ASP A 412 11.66 -6.96 -24.84
C ASP A 412 12.69 -5.82 -24.75
N ILE A 413 12.25 -4.62 -24.35
CA ILE A 413 13.13 -3.48 -24.08
C ILE A 413 14.14 -3.83 -22.99
N ALA A 414 13.68 -4.36 -21.85
CA ALA A 414 14.57 -4.74 -20.75
C ALA A 414 15.58 -5.83 -21.14
N GLU A 415 15.19 -6.80 -21.95
CA GLU A 415 16.08 -7.84 -22.46
C GLU A 415 17.12 -7.27 -23.43
N HIS A 416 16.71 -6.37 -24.32
CA HIS A 416 17.61 -5.68 -25.24
C HIS A 416 18.66 -4.86 -24.47
N GLU A 417 18.24 -4.00 -23.55
CA GLU A 417 19.13 -3.20 -22.71
C GLU A 417 20.11 -4.08 -21.92
N TRP A 418 19.63 -5.20 -21.38
CA TRP A 418 20.46 -6.15 -20.65
C TRP A 418 21.54 -6.81 -21.54
N LYS A 419 21.22 -7.12 -22.80
CA LYS A 419 22.19 -7.64 -23.78
C LYS A 419 23.26 -6.60 -24.09
N GLU A 420 22.88 -5.33 -24.25
CA GLU A 420 23.84 -4.24 -24.50
C GLU A 420 24.77 -4.00 -23.30
N ILE A 421 24.24 -3.95 -22.09
CA ILE A 421 25.05 -3.83 -20.86
C ILE A 421 26.07 -4.97 -20.76
N LYS A 422 25.66 -6.20 -21.06
CA LYS A 422 26.59 -7.36 -21.07
C LYS A 422 27.70 -7.21 -22.10
N LYS A 423 27.40 -6.72 -23.31
CA LYS A 423 28.43 -6.46 -24.33
C LYS A 423 29.42 -5.41 -23.86
N LEU A 424 28.94 -4.33 -23.22
CA LEU A 424 29.79 -3.28 -22.65
C LEU A 424 30.71 -3.82 -21.54
N ILE A 425 30.17 -4.58 -20.58
CA ILE A 425 30.95 -5.20 -19.50
C ILE A 425 32.03 -6.14 -20.08
N GLN A 426 31.70 -6.93 -21.11
CA GLN A 426 32.68 -7.79 -21.76
C GLN A 426 33.78 -6.99 -22.47
N LYS A 427 33.42 -5.89 -23.14
CA LYS A 427 34.39 -4.99 -23.79
C LYS A 427 35.32 -4.34 -22.76
N GLU A 428 34.78 -3.84 -21.66
CA GLU A 428 35.56 -3.24 -20.57
C GLU A 428 36.53 -4.25 -19.95
N ARG A 429 36.06 -5.47 -19.65
CA ARG A 429 36.92 -6.55 -19.12
C ARG A 429 38.05 -6.91 -20.08
N LYS A 430 37.81 -6.91 -21.40
CA LYS A 430 38.86 -7.11 -22.40
C LYS A 430 39.87 -5.96 -22.37
N THR A 431 39.41 -4.71 -22.34
CA THR A 431 40.29 -3.53 -22.25
C THR A 431 41.14 -3.53 -20.99
N GLN A 432 40.55 -3.84 -19.82
CA GLN A 432 41.27 -3.94 -18.55
C GLN A 432 42.33 -5.04 -18.59
N LYS A 433 42.03 -6.22 -19.16
CA LYS A 433 43.02 -7.29 -19.36
C LYS A 433 44.17 -6.85 -20.28
N THR A 434 43.86 -6.15 -21.38
CA THR A 434 44.89 -5.62 -22.29
C THR A 434 45.76 -4.57 -21.60
N MET A 435 45.18 -3.67 -20.80
CA MET A 435 45.93 -2.70 -20.01
C MET A 435 46.83 -3.37 -18.95
N ALA A 436 46.30 -4.34 -18.20
CA ALA A 436 47.08 -5.09 -17.21
C ALA A 436 48.24 -5.86 -17.86
N ALA A 437 48.01 -6.47 -19.03
CA ALA A 437 49.07 -7.15 -19.79
C ALA A 437 50.16 -6.17 -20.25
N LYS A 438 49.79 -4.97 -20.72
CA LYS A 438 50.75 -3.91 -21.09
C LYS A 438 51.58 -3.43 -19.89
N ILE A 439 50.95 -3.24 -18.73
CA ILE A 439 51.64 -2.85 -17.48
C ILE A 439 52.64 -3.93 -17.04
N ASN A 440 52.26 -5.21 -17.12
CA ASN A 440 53.15 -6.33 -16.77
C ASN A 440 54.32 -6.48 -17.76
N LEU A 441 54.11 -6.23 -19.06
CA LEU A 441 55.18 -6.18 -20.05
C LEU A 441 56.18 -5.03 -19.77
N GLN A 442 55.71 -3.88 -19.28
CA GLN A 442 56.60 -2.79 -18.88
C GLN A 442 57.40 -3.10 -17.61
N LYS A 443 56.83 -3.84 -16.66
CA LYS A 443 57.56 -4.29 -15.45
C LYS A 443 58.63 -5.35 -15.74
N ASN A 444 58.42 -6.17 -16.77
CA ASN A 444 59.33 -7.25 -17.15
C ASN A 444 60.36 -6.83 -18.22
N ASN A 445 60.55 -5.52 -18.45
CA ASN A 445 61.58 -5.04 -19.35
C ASN A 445 62.85 -4.72 -18.53
N PRO A 446 63.89 -5.60 -18.50
CA PRO A 446 65.09 -5.38 -17.72
C PRO A 446 65.99 -4.41 -18.48
N LYS A 447 65.72 -3.09 -18.44
CA LYS A 447 66.65 -2.07 -18.91
C LYS A 447 66.26 -0.68 -18.42
N PHE A 448 66.69 -0.38 -17.19
CA PHE A 448 67.61 0.73 -16.95
C PHE A 448 68.35 0.43 -15.62
N ARG A 449 69.32 -0.49 -15.68
CA ARG A 449 70.47 -0.40 -14.77
C ARG A 449 71.25 0.82 -15.27
N GLY A 450 71.01 1.98 -14.66
CA GLY A 450 71.85 3.14 -14.89
C GLY A 450 73.30 2.74 -14.64
N HIS A 451 74.15 2.90 -15.66
CA HIS A 451 75.58 2.95 -15.47
C HIS A 451 75.90 4.23 -14.69
N LEU A 452 75.80 4.16 -13.36
CA LEU A 452 76.62 4.97 -12.48
C LEU A 452 77.80 4.08 -12.09
N THR A 453 78.87 4.21 -12.86
CA THR A 453 80.22 3.81 -12.45
C THR A 453 80.52 4.41 -11.08
N PRO A 454 80.95 3.62 -10.09
CA PRO A 454 81.63 4.16 -8.92
C PRO A 454 82.92 4.81 -9.41
N ILE A 455 83.10 6.09 -9.12
CA ILE A 455 84.40 6.73 -9.24
C ILE A 455 85.29 6.11 -8.17
N ASP A 456 86.35 5.44 -8.61
CA ASP A 456 87.48 5.03 -7.77
C ASP A 456 88.03 6.25 -7.03
N GLN A 457 87.74 6.35 -5.73
CA GLN A 457 88.54 7.14 -4.82
C GLN A 457 89.80 6.34 -4.49
N LYS A 458 90.86 6.57 -5.28
CA LYS A 458 92.23 6.31 -4.84
C LYS A 458 92.58 7.32 -3.73
N THR A 459 92.65 6.84 -2.49
CA THR A 459 93.42 7.48 -1.43
C THR A 459 94.85 6.96 -1.48
N THR A 460 95.78 7.87 -1.77
CA THR A 460 97.22 7.75 -1.49
C THR A 460 97.59 8.89 -0.56
N ALA A 461 98.44 8.55 0.42
CA ALA A 461 99.01 9.34 1.52
C ALA A 461 98.14 9.42 2.79
#